data_AF-A0A4Z0JCE6-F1
#
_entry.id   AF-A0A4Z0JCE6-F1
#
_cell.length_a   1.000
_cell.length_b   1.000
_cell.length_c   1.000
_cell.angle_alpha   90.00
_cell.angle_beta   90.00
_cell.angle_gamma   90.00
#
_symmetry.space_group_name_H-M   'P 1'
#
loop_
_entity.id
_entity.type
_entity.pdbx_description
1 polymer ?
#
loop_
_entity_poly.entity_id
_entity_poly.type
_entity_poly.pdbx_seq_one_letter_code
_entity_poly.pdbx_strand_id
1 'polypeptide(L)'
;MKTQVINDHDKIIVVYNGKSYPANQASKLGLYPQSGVKENRWTYKLTNVKAKRSKSGKTLKVSGKLVVTNIPLSVFTPAKKVKITTKNGIKYAKLTKKLTFKKTFKIKKKVKKVTLRAGYTGKTGLKAFTVLSANKSFKVTK
;
A
#
# COMPACT_ATOMS: atom_id res chain seq x y z
N MET A 1 -10.09 -10.10 -14.62
CA MET A 1 -11.07 -9.63 -13.60
C MET A 1 -12.10 -8.78 -14.32
N LYS A 2 -13.38 -9.15 -14.26
CA LYS A 2 -14.48 -8.44 -14.91
C LYS A 2 -15.43 -7.94 -13.82
N THR A 3 -15.73 -6.65 -13.84
CA THR A 3 -16.80 -6.02 -13.05
C THR A 3 -17.90 -5.65 -14.01
N GLN A 4 -19.15 -6.00 -13.70
CA GLN A 4 -20.31 -5.60 -14.47
C GLN A 4 -21.27 -4.85 -13.55
N VAL A 5 -21.80 -3.73 -14.06
CA VAL A 5 -22.86 -2.98 -13.38
C VAL A 5 -24.14 -3.32 -14.10
N ILE A 6 -25.07 -3.92 -13.38
CA ILE A 6 -26.40 -4.26 -13.88
C ILE A 6 -27.37 -3.26 -13.26
N ASN A 7 -28.19 -2.67 -14.11
CA ASN A 7 -29.28 -1.82 -13.68
C ASN A 7 -30.57 -2.65 -13.78
N ASP A 8 -31.09 -3.05 -12.63
CA ASP A 8 -32.28 -3.90 -12.52
C ASP A 8 -33.35 -3.11 -11.76
N HIS A 9 -34.34 -2.58 -12.48
CA HIS A 9 -35.47 -1.85 -11.90
C HIS A 9 -35.07 -0.80 -10.83
N ASP A 10 -34.23 0.17 -11.22
CA ASP A 10 -33.65 1.23 -10.36
C ASP A 10 -32.76 0.73 -9.20
N LYS A 11 -32.44 -0.56 -9.16
CA LYS A 11 -31.45 -1.13 -8.25
C LYS A 11 -30.16 -1.38 -9.00
N ILE A 12 -29.11 -0.72 -8.53
CA ILE A 12 -27.75 -0.93 -9.03
C ILE A 12 -27.17 -2.15 -8.34
N ILE A 13 -26.87 -3.17 -9.14
CA ILE A 13 -26.21 -4.41 -8.70
C ILE A 13 -24.84 -4.49 -9.37
N VAL A 14 -23.81 -4.69 -8.57
CA VAL A 14 -22.44 -4.79 -9.06
C VAL A 14 -21.99 -6.23 -8.96
N VAL A 15 -21.69 -6.85 -10.10
CA VAL A 15 -21.17 -8.21 -10.19
C VAL A 15 -19.65 -8.16 -10.25
N TYR A 16 -18.99 -8.78 -9.27
CA TYR A 16 -17.54 -8.89 -9.20
C TYR A 16 -17.13 -10.35 -8.96
N ASN A 17 -16.35 -10.92 -9.90
CA ASN A 17 -15.94 -12.33 -9.90
C ASN A 17 -17.12 -13.30 -9.71
N GLY A 18 -18.25 -13.04 -10.36
CA GLY A 18 -19.45 -13.88 -10.30
C GLY A 18 -20.30 -13.73 -9.03
N LYS A 19 -19.96 -12.78 -8.14
CA LYS A 19 -20.78 -12.44 -6.96
C LYS A 19 -21.44 -11.08 -7.13
N SER A 20 -22.72 -11.01 -6.78
CA SER A 20 -23.53 -9.79 -6.85
C SER A 20 -23.50 -9.02 -5.52
N TYR A 21 -23.37 -7.70 -5.60
CA TYR A 21 -23.37 -6.79 -4.46
C TYR A 21 -24.38 -5.66 -4.69
N PRO A 22 -25.28 -5.36 -3.73
CA PRO A 22 -26.16 -4.20 -3.81
C PRO A 22 -25.32 -2.90 -3.69
N ALA A 23 -25.79 -1.81 -4.33
CA ALA A 23 -25.07 -0.53 -4.44
C ALA A 23 -24.35 -0.07 -3.16
N ASN A 24 -25.03 0.01 -2.01
CA ASN A 24 -24.43 0.44 -0.75
C ASN A 24 -23.28 -0.49 -0.29
N GLN A 25 -23.46 -1.81 -0.44
CA GLN A 25 -22.42 -2.77 -0.13
C GLN A 25 -21.27 -2.69 -1.14
N ALA A 26 -21.58 -2.57 -2.43
CA ALA A 26 -20.60 -2.36 -3.48
C ALA A 26 -19.79 -1.07 -3.26
N SER A 27 -20.41 0.01 -2.78
CA SER A 27 -19.74 1.27 -2.45
C SER A 27 -18.91 1.20 -1.18
N LYS A 28 -19.38 0.51 -0.14
CA LYS A 28 -18.55 0.16 1.03
C LYS A 28 -17.36 -0.74 0.67
N LEU A 29 -17.47 -1.50 -0.41
CA LEU A 29 -16.40 -2.34 -0.96
C LEU A 29 -15.56 -1.64 -2.06
N GLY A 30 -15.92 -0.42 -2.47
CA GLY A 30 -15.25 0.33 -3.55
C GLY A 30 -15.36 -0.29 -4.94
N LEU A 31 -16.44 -1.04 -5.18
CA LEU A 31 -16.82 -1.61 -6.47
C LEU A 31 -17.72 -0.66 -7.28
N TYR A 32 -18.36 0.31 -6.63
CA TYR A 32 -19.29 1.28 -7.22
C TYR A 32 -19.24 2.62 -6.49
N PRO A 33 -19.09 3.77 -7.18
CA PRO A 33 -19.08 5.08 -6.53
C PRO A 33 -20.51 5.48 -6.10
N GLN A 34 -20.69 5.88 -4.83
CA GLN A 34 -21.98 6.39 -4.31
C GLN A 34 -21.75 7.64 -3.46
N SER A 35 -22.53 8.69 -3.72
CA SER A 35 -22.49 9.94 -2.96
C SER A 35 -22.80 9.69 -1.48
N GLY A 36 -22.04 10.34 -0.57
CA GLY A 36 -22.24 10.21 0.87
C GLY A 36 -21.68 8.93 1.52
N VAL A 37 -21.14 7.98 0.75
CA VAL A 37 -20.50 6.76 1.30
C VAL A 37 -18.98 6.94 1.29
N LYS A 38 -18.34 6.83 2.47
CA LYS A 38 -16.88 6.89 2.59
C LYS A 38 -16.26 5.61 2.03
N GLU A 39 -15.74 5.69 0.81
CA GLU A 39 -15.13 4.56 0.11
C GLU A 39 -13.96 3.94 0.89
N ASN A 40 -13.92 2.60 0.94
CA ASN A 40 -12.84 1.85 1.57
C ASN A 40 -11.57 1.91 0.71
N ARG A 41 -10.58 2.66 1.20
CA ARG A 41 -9.31 2.95 0.53
C ARG A 41 -8.42 1.70 0.39
N TRP A 42 -7.60 1.69 -0.67
CA TRP A 42 -6.57 0.67 -0.96
C TRP A 42 -5.88 0.14 0.30
N THR A 43 -5.95 -1.17 0.46
CA THR A 43 -5.28 -1.86 1.56
C THR A 43 -4.12 -2.67 1.01
N TYR A 44 -2.91 -2.36 1.50
CA TYR A 44 -1.72 -3.12 1.16
C TYR A 44 -1.22 -3.96 2.34
N LYS A 45 -0.64 -5.12 2.05
CA LYS A 45 0.13 -5.93 2.99
C LYS A 45 1.58 -5.97 2.56
N LEU A 46 2.50 -5.72 3.48
CA LEU A 46 3.93 -5.92 3.24
C LEU A 46 4.25 -7.40 3.36
N THR A 47 4.96 -7.92 2.37
CA THR A 47 5.47 -9.29 2.34
C THR A 47 6.94 -9.29 1.95
N ASN A 48 7.66 -10.34 2.36
CA ASN A 48 9.07 -10.57 2.01
C ASN A 48 10.00 -9.40 2.34
N VAL A 49 9.72 -8.69 3.44
CA VAL A 49 10.52 -7.54 3.86
C VAL A 49 11.86 -8.02 4.40
N LYS A 50 12.93 -7.47 3.83
CA LYS A 50 14.31 -7.69 4.26
C LYS A 50 14.97 -6.34 4.52
N ALA A 51 15.52 -6.17 5.71
CA ALA A 51 16.32 -5.00 6.08
C ALA A 51 17.69 -5.47 6.58
N LYS A 52 18.75 -5.23 5.80
CA LYS A 52 20.11 -5.70 6.07
C LYS A 52 21.10 -4.54 6.08
N ARG A 53 22.00 -4.53 7.05
CA ARG A 53 23.15 -3.61 7.03
C ARG A 53 24.27 -4.17 6.16
N SER A 54 25.16 -3.31 5.68
CA SER A 54 26.45 -3.79 5.15
C SER A 54 27.29 -4.42 6.26
N LYS A 55 28.28 -5.24 5.88
CA LYS A 55 29.31 -5.75 6.80
C LYS A 55 29.96 -4.62 7.61
N SER A 56 30.24 -3.49 6.96
CA SER A 56 30.78 -2.27 7.58
C SER A 56 29.80 -1.50 8.46
N GLY A 57 28.50 -1.84 8.45
CA GLY A 57 27.46 -1.16 9.23
C GLY A 57 27.10 0.26 8.77
N LYS A 58 27.77 0.80 7.75
CA LYS A 58 27.60 2.18 7.24
C LYS A 58 26.43 2.35 6.28
N THR A 59 25.89 1.25 5.71
CA THR A 59 24.74 1.31 4.81
C THR A 59 23.63 0.36 5.24
N LEU A 60 22.39 0.70 4.85
CA LEU A 60 21.20 -0.09 5.09
C LEU A 60 20.50 -0.34 3.75
N LYS A 61 20.25 -1.61 3.45
CA LYS A 61 19.48 -2.08 2.30
C LYS A 61 18.13 -2.58 2.79
N VAL A 62 17.06 -1.98 2.31
CA VAL A 62 15.67 -2.35 2.61
C VAL A 62 14.97 -2.73 1.34
N SER A 63 14.33 -3.90 1.33
CA SER A 63 13.54 -4.39 0.21
C SER A 63 12.32 -5.14 0.68
N GLY A 64 11.33 -5.26 -0.19
CA GLY A 64 10.13 -6.05 0.06
C GLY A 64 9.16 -6.01 -1.11
N LYS A 65 7.96 -6.53 -0.88
CA LYS A 65 6.86 -6.53 -1.83
C LYS A 65 5.59 -6.04 -1.13
N LEU A 66 4.77 -5.31 -1.86
CA LEU A 66 3.40 -5.04 -1.48
C LEU A 66 2.48 -6.02 -2.18
N VAL A 67 1.53 -6.56 -1.42
CA VAL A 67 0.40 -7.32 -1.94
C VAL A 67 -0.84 -6.48 -1.69
N VAL A 68 -1.66 -6.30 -2.71
CA VAL A 68 -2.96 -5.65 -2.56
C VAL A 68 -3.88 -6.65 -1.87
N THR A 69 -4.42 -6.30 -0.70
CA THR A 69 -5.30 -7.17 0.09
C THR A 69 -6.76 -6.77 0.02
N ASN A 70 -7.05 -5.54 -0.41
CA ASN A 70 -8.39 -5.11 -0.77
C ASN A 70 -8.27 -4.17 -1.98
N ILE A 71 -9.00 -4.45 -3.06
CA ILE A 71 -8.99 -3.67 -4.30
C ILE A 71 -10.30 -2.89 -4.37
N PRO A 72 -10.33 -1.58 -4.08
CA PRO A 72 -11.34 -0.73 -4.70
C PRO A 72 -10.86 -0.41 -6.13
N LEU A 73 -11.61 -0.84 -7.14
CA LEU A 73 -11.28 -0.61 -8.55
C LEU A 73 -11.66 0.80 -9.03
N SER A 74 -12.41 1.57 -8.25
CA SER A 74 -12.78 2.93 -8.63
C SER A 74 -12.07 3.98 -7.78
N VAL A 75 -11.20 4.71 -8.48
CA VAL A 75 -10.67 6.05 -8.20
C VAL A 75 -9.51 6.19 -7.17
N PHE A 76 -8.48 6.89 -7.64
CA PHE A 76 -7.32 7.47 -6.94
C PHE A 76 -6.05 6.63 -6.75
N THR A 77 -5.10 6.87 -7.67
CA THR A 77 -3.63 6.80 -7.56
C THR A 77 -3.04 5.61 -6.78
N PRO A 78 -2.53 4.55 -7.43
CA PRO A 78 -1.87 3.47 -6.72
C PRO A 78 -0.63 3.95 -5.95
N ALA A 79 -0.21 3.19 -4.93
CA ALA A 79 1.05 3.45 -4.25
C ALA A 79 2.21 3.48 -5.26
N LYS A 80 2.93 4.60 -5.30
CA LYS A 80 4.12 4.79 -6.16
C LYS A 80 5.42 4.64 -5.38
N LYS A 81 5.36 4.73 -4.05
CA LYS A 81 6.53 4.68 -3.17
C LYS A 81 6.22 3.98 -1.84
N VAL A 82 7.28 3.52 -1.18
CA VAL A 82 7.27 3.09 0.22
C VAL A 82 8.12 4.06 1.03
N LYS A 83 7.51 4.65 2.07
CA LYS A 83 8.19 5.43 3.11
C LYS A 83 8.90 4.45 4.05
N ILE A 84 10.19 4.63 4.21
CA ILE A 84 11.06 3.90 5.12
C ILE A 84 11.43 4.86 6.24
N THR A 85 10.85 4.66 7.42
CA THR A 85 11.19 5.43 8.62
C THR A 85 12.22 4.66 9.44
N THR A 86 13.29 5.36 9.80
CA THR A 86 14.33 4.87 10.70
C THR A 86 14.63 5.95 11.74
N LYS A 87 15.40 5.62 12.79
CA LYS A 87 15.91 6.62 13.74
C LYS A 87 16.82 7.68 13.10
N ASN A 88 17.32 7.43 11.88
CA ASN A 88 18.16 8.36 11.12
C ASN A 88 17.33 9.24 10.16
N GLY A 89 16.00 9.17 10.23
CA GLY A 89 15.09 9.92 9.38
C GLY A 89 14.34 9.05 8.37
N ILE A 90 13.68 9.74 7.44
CA ILE A 90 12.78 9.17 6.44
C ILE A 90 13.49 9.04 5.10
N LYS A 91 13.29 7.90 4.43
CA LYS A 91 13.70 7.66 3.04
C LYS A 91 12.52 7.11 2.24
N TYR A 92 12.60 7.22 0.92
CA TYR A 92 11.57 6.71 0.01
C TYR A 92 12.16 5.71 -0.98
N ALA A 93 11.46 4.60 -1.16
CA ALA A 93 11.74 3.61 -2.20
C ALA A 93 10.64 3.66 -3.26
N LYS A 94 11.01 3.76 -4.55
CA LYS A 94 10.04 3.67 -5.65
C LYS A 94 9.51 2.24 -5.75
N LEU A 95 8.21 2.11 -5.98
CA LEU A 95 7.59 0.82 -6.28
C LEU A 95 7.75 0.51 -7.77
N THR A 96 8.09 -0.74 -8.07
CA THR A 96 8.07 -1.25 -9.44
C THR A 96 6.65 -1.57 -9.88
N LYS A 97 6.45 -1.82 -11.19
CA LYS A 97 5.17 -2.32 -11.73
C LYS A 97 4.72 -3.63 -11.05
N LYS A 98 5.65 -4.44 -10.56
CA LYS A 98 5.39 -5.70 -9.82
C LYS A 98 5.21 -5.50 -8.31
N LEU A 99 4.99 -4.26 -7.85
CA LEU A 99 4.81 -3.86 -6.46
C LEU A 99 5.98 -4.23 -5.53
N THR A 100 7.18 -4.40 -6.09
CA THR A 100 8.41 -4.61 -5.31
C THR A 100 9.12 -3.29 -5.07
N PHE A 101 9.91 -3.21 -4.00
CA PHE A 101 10.77 -2.05 -3.73
C PHE A 101 12.13 -2.49 -3.21
N LYS A 102 13.14 -1.68 -3.50
CA LYS A 102 14.51 -1.81 -2.99
C LYS A 102 15.11 -0.42 -2.84
N LYS A 103 15.72 -0.15 -1.69
CA LYS A 103 16.47 1.09 -1.45
C LYS A 103 17.68 0.79 -0.59
N THR A 104 18.81 1.33 -1.00
CA THR A 104 20.05 1.34 -0.22
C THR A 104 20.38 2.80 0.12
N PHE A 105 20.78 3.06 1.36
CA PHE A 105 21.21 4.39 1.80
C PHE A 105 22.23 4.31 2.94
N LYS A 106 23.06 5.34 3.05
CA LYS A 106 24.02 5.49 4.16
C LYS A 106 23.27 5.77 5.47
N ILE A 107 23.77 5.20 6.56
CA ILE A 107 23.23 5.39 7.92
C ILE A 107 24.30 5.95 8.84
N LYS A 108 23.96 6.99 9.61
CA LYS A 108 24.87 7.63 10.58
C LYS A 108 24.98 6.83 11.87
N LYS A 109 23.86 6.32 12.37
CA LYS A 109 23.78 5.53 13.61
C LYS A 109 23.23 4.13 13.33
N LYS A 110 23.62 3.16 14.17
CA LYS A 110 23.16 1.76 14.12
C LYS A 110 21.63 1.65 14.19
N VAL A 111 21.00 1.29 13.07
CA VAL A 111 19.54 1.09 12.97
C VAL A 111 19.19 -0.34 13.37
N LYS A 112 18.33 -0.52 14.36
CA LYS A 112 17.86 -1.84 14.83
C LYS A 112 16.50 -2.25 14.25
N LYS A 113 15.66 -1.26 13.90
CA LYS A 113 14.29 -1.45 13.40
C LYS A 113 14.00 -0.46 12.26
N VAL A 114 13.15 -0.85 11.33
CA VAL A 114 12.58 0.04 10.31
C VAL A 114 11.06 -0.09 10.27
N THR A 115 10.39 1.02 10.02
CA THR A 115 8.93 1.08 9.83
C THR A 115 8.63 1.42 8.38
N LEU A 116 7.68 0.73 7.77
CA LEU A 116 7.37 0.84 6.35
C LEU A 116 5.92 1.25 6.12
N ARG A 117 5.69 2.21 5.21
CA ARG A 117 4.33 2.64 4.83
C ARG A 117 4.24 2.88 3.33
N ALA A 118 3.23 2.30 2.69
CA ALA A 118 2.92 2.51 1.27
C ALA A 118 2.20 3.85 1.08
N GLY A 119 2.48 4.52 -0.03
CA GLY A 119 1.89 5.82 -0.33
C GLY A 119 2.29 6.35 -1.70
N TYR A 120 1.86 7.57 -1.98
CA TYR A 120 2.32 8.36 -3.11
C TYR A 120 2.61 9.79 -2.65
N THR A 121 3.56 10.44 -3.29
CA THR A 121 3.82 11.87 -3.06
C THR A 121 2.88 12.65 -3.98
N GLY A 122 1.95 13.41 -3.41
CA GLY A 122 1.17 14.43 -4.11
C GLY A 122 1.81 15.82 -3.96
N LYS A 123 1.15 16.85 -4.50
CA LYS A 123 1.59 18.26 -4.40
C LYS A 123 1.78 18.71 -2.94
N THR A 124 0.91 18.24 -2.04
CA THR A 124 0.91 18.57 -0.61
C THR A 124 1.59 17.51 0.27
N GLY A 125 2.51 16.71 -0.28
CA GLY A 125 3.28 15.73 0.48
C GLY A 125 2.79 14.29 0.32
N LEU A 126 3.18 13.40 1.25
CA LEU A 126 2.89 11.98 1.13
C LEU A 126 1.44 11.67 1.53
N LYS A 127 0.62 11.30 0.55
CA LYS A 127 -0.67 10.66 0.79
C LYS A 127 -0.44 9.18 1.02
N ALA A 128 -0.72 8.73 2.24
CA ALA A 128 -0.46 7.36 2.66
C ALA A 128 -1.71 6.49 2.52
N PHE A 129 -1.49 5.21 2.20
CA PHE A 129 -2.56 4.21 2.16
C PHE A 129 -2.67 3.46 3.48
N THR A 130 -3.80 2.78 3.64
CA THR A 130 -3.96 1.78 4.68
C THR A 130 -3.00 0.62 4.38
N VAL A 131 -2.15 0.29 5.35
CA VAL A 131 -1.24 -0.84 5.25
C VAL A 131 -1.45 -1.71 6.46
N LEU A 132 -1.94 -2.94 6.27
CA LEU A 132 -2.26 -3.88 7.37
C LEU A 132 -1.03 -4.22 8.22
N SER A 133 0.15 -4.01 7.69
CA SER A 133 1.44 -4.23 8.35
C SER A 133 2.20 -2.93 8.66
N ALA A 134 1.56 -1.75 8.61
CA ALA A 134 2.21 -0.46 8.92
C ALA A 134 2.83 -0.43 10.32
N ASN A 135 2.19 -1.09 11.28
CA ASN A 135 2.65 -1.14 12.68
C ASN A 135 3.73 -2.21 12.92
N LYS A 136 4.06 -3.04 11.91
CA LYS A 136 5.13 -4.03 12.03
C LYS A 136 6.48 -3.34 11.82
N SER A 137 7.24 -3.22 12.91
CA SER A 137 8.66 -2.83 12.85
C SER A 137 9.51 -4.04 12.44
N PHE A 138 10.28 -3.89 11.37
CA PHE A 138 11.14 -4.98 10.86
C PHE A 138 12.52 -4.89 11.48
N LYS A 139 12.99 -6.00 12.07
CA LYS A 139 14.33 -6.11 12.66
C LYS A 139 15.38 -6.00 11.55
N VAL A 140 16.39 -5.19 11.79
CA VAL A 140 17.53 -5.04 10.88
C VAL A 140 18.57 -6.11 11.21
N THR A 141 18.85 -6.99 10.26
CA THR A 141 19.92 -8.00 10.41
C THR A 141 21.28 -7.41 10.02
N LYS A 142 22.35 -8.06 10.49
CA LYS A 142 23.68 -7.89 9.90
C LYS A 142 23.72 -8.54 8.52
#